data_AF-A0AAI9Y123-F1
#
_entry.id   AF-A0AAI9Y123-F1
#
_cell.length_a   1.000
_cell.length_b   1.000
_cell.length_c   1.000
_cell.angle_alpha   90.00
_cell.angle_beta   90.00
_cell.angle_gamma   90.00
#
_symmetry.space_group_name_H-M   'P 1'
#
loop_
_entity.id
_entity.type
_entity.pdbx_description
1 polymer ?
#
loop_
_entity_poly.entity_id
_entity_poly.type
_entity_poly.pdbx_seq_one_letter_code
_entity_poly.pdbx_strand_id
1 'polypeptide(L)'
;MGDMLAWYIVVFLGSAILTTGSLYNSEFITNPSTSFLVHLTTSIVLYFTSLIGLALTAIEDWRLQARLARKKGRGLEPFRFFPKEHAVFVTRATGLAAGAYVMALPLLMPTDDVIAQVCLRIPTFFYACKCWDLTIARARKPPVPRDGKEEVVYGLTSWRSVASYVWRLGSETRYASFNIAVDESKRKSIPKSAAWTYGPLLVVPLTYLFPVTELKVMCGLLAIQYGLEGIHFIFHPHCPNKLFFQPWAADSFSSFWAIHWHHGAQPFLQHLGYVPARALFTRLFGKDAGKAAGVLAAFSLSGVWHAWCGVVLTLDDYAWVQAVGLWTVFMVQGVGCLIERWLLQNESWRTGRRRQMLTALCWMASVESAAFWLRYGEARAKRPQGWTTF
;
A
#
# COMPACT_ATOMS: atom_id res chain seq x y z
N MET A 1 -35.96 -6.63 3.87
CA MET A 1 -34.82 -7.32 4.54
C MET A 1 -34.33 -8.51 3.71
N GLY A 2 -35.23 -9.22 3.01
CA GLY A 2 -34.87 -10.31 2.08
C GLY A 2 -33.92 -9.88 0.95
N ASP A 3 -34.14 -8.70 0.36
CA ASP A 3 -33.37 -8.28 -0.83
C ASP A 3 -31.87 -8.10 -0.57
N MET A 4 -31.47 -7.55 0.58
CA MET A 4 -30.04 -7.35 0.92
C MET A 4 -29.33 -8.67 1.23
N LEU A 5 -30.03 -9.63 1.87
CA LEU A 5 -29.47 -10.95 2.14
C LEU A 5 -29.19 -11.71 0.84
N ALA A 6 -30.10 -11.62 -0.13
CA ALA A 6 -29.91 -12.16 -1.47
C ALA A 6 -28.65 -11.57 -2.14
N TRP A 7 -28.44 -10.25 -2.04
CA TRP A 7 -27.23 -9.61 -2.57
C TRP A 7 -25.93 -10.11 -1.92
N TYR A 8 -25.90 -10.32 -0.60
CA TYR A 8 -24.71 -10.86 0.07
C TYR A 8 -24.38 -12.28 -0.41
N ILE A 9 -25.41 -13.13 -0.57
CA ILE A 9 -25.26 -14.50 -1.09
C ILE A 9 -24.76 -14.47 -2.54
N VAL A 10 -25.33 -13.62 -3.39
CA VAL A 10 -24.91 -13.46 -4.79
C VAL A 10 -23.45 -12.98 -4.88
N VAL A 11 -23.06 -12.00 -4.07
CA VAL A 11 -21.68 -11.50 -4.02
C VAL A 11 -20.70 -12.59 -3.58
N PHE A 12 -21.04 -13.34 -2.53
CA PHE A 12 -20.19 -14.40 -2.00
C PHE A 12 -20.07 -15.59 -2.98
N LEU A 13 -21.20 -16.14 -3.42
CA LEU A 13 -21.22 -17.28 -4.35
C LEU A 13 -20.64 -16.90 -5.72
N GLY A 14 -20.96 -15.70 -6.22
CA GLY A 14 -20.38 -15.20 -7.47
C GLY A 14 -18.87 -15.10 -7.40
N SER A 15 -18.31 -14.60 -6.28
CA SER A 15 -16.85 -14.55 -6.09
C SER A 15 -16.23 -15.95 -6.04
N ALA A 16 -16.87 -16.89 -5.33
CA ALA A 16 -16.39 -18.28 -5.24
C ALA A 16 -16.42 -18.99 -6.59
N ILE A 17 -17.51 -18.86 -7.35
CA ILE A 17 -17.68 -19.44 -8.68
C ILE A 17 -16.66 -18.85 -9.66
N LEU A 18 -16.48 -17.52 -9.66
CA LEU A 18 -15.50 -16.86 -10.53
C LEU A 18 -14.07 -17.31 -10.23
N THR A 19 -13.71 -17.40 -8.94
CA THR A 19 -12.38 -17.86 -8.53
C THR A 19 -12.15 -19.29 -8.97
N THR A 20 -13.09 -20.20 -8.65
CA THR A 20 -12.97 -21.62 -8.96
C THR A 20 -13.01 -21.88 -10.47
N GLY A 21 -13.93 -21.23 -11.18
CA GLY A 21 -14.05 -21.33 -12.63
C GLY A 21 -12.83 -20.78 -13.36
N SER A 22 -12.21 -19.70 -12.87
CA SER A 22 -10.98 -19.17 -13.46
C SER A 22 -9.80 -20.13 -13.29
N LEU A 23 -9.68 -20.76 -12.11
CA LEU A 23 -8.63 -21.76 -11.87
C LEU A 23 -8.86 -23.00 -12.74
N TYR A 24 -10.09 -23.54 -12.76
CA TYR A 24 -10.42 -24.71 -13.56
C TYR A 24 -10.24 -24.46 -15.06
N ASN A 25 -10.74 -23.34 -15.59
CA ASN A 25 -10.62 -23.01 -17.02
C ASN A 25 -9.18 -22.79 -17.46
N SER A 26 -8.30 -22.30 -16.57
CA SER A 26 -6.89 -22.10 -16.92
C SER A 26 -6.16 -23.40 -17.30
N GLU A 27 -6.62 -24.56 -16.81
CA GLU A 27 -6.09 -25.87 -17.21
C GLU A 27 -6.46 -26.24 -18.66
N PHE A 28 -7.55 -25.67 -19.20
CA PHE A 28 -8.04 -25.95 -20.55
C PHE A 28 -7.66 -24.85 -21.57
N ILE A 29 -7.22 -23.68 -21.09
CA ILE A 29 -6.79 -22.57 -21.96
C ILE A 29 -5.31 -22.73 -22.28
N THR A 30 -5.02 -23.26 -23.47
CA THR A 30 -3.63 -23.46 -23.93
C THR A 30 -2.95 -22.16 -24.38
N ASN A 31 -3.72 -21.09 -24.64
CA ASN A 31 -3.18 -19.79 -25.06
C ASN A 31 -2.81 -18.92 -23.84
N PRO A 32 -1.53 -18.56 -23.64
CA PRO A 32 -1.08 -17.77 -22.47
C PRO A 32 -1.75 -16.39 -22.37
N SER A 33 -1.98 -15.72 -23.51
CA SER A 33 -2.63 -14.40 -23.54
C SER A 33 -4.08 -14.48 -23.11
N THR A 34 -4.82 -15.50 -23.59
CA THR A 34 -6.21 -15.73 -23.16
C THR A 34 -6.27 -16.05 -21.68
N SER A 35 -5.37 -16.89 -21.18
CA SER A 35 -5.32 -17.24 -19.77
C SER A 35 -5.01 -16.02 -18.89
N PHE A 36 -4.04 -15.19 -19.30
CA PHE A 36 -3.74 -13.92 -18.65
C PHE A 36 -4.97 -13.00 -18.59
N LEU A 37 -5.68 -12.81 -19.70
CA LEU A 37 -6.87 -11.97 -19.74
C LEU A 37 -7.97 -12.49 -18.81
N VAL A 38 -8.14 -13.81 -18.72
CA VAL A 38 -9.09 -14.44 -17.79
C VAL A 38 -8.70 -14.15 -16.35
N HIS A 39 -7.46 -14.42 -15.92
CA HIS A 39 -7.06 -14.18 -14.54
C HIS A 39 -7.02 -12.69 -14.17
N LEU A 40 -6.63 -11.82 -15.09
CA LEU A 40 -6.67 -10.36 -14.90
C LEU A 40 -8.12 -9.89 -14.73
N THR A 41 -9.02 -10.33 -15.61
CA THR A 41 -10.45 -10.00 -15.52
C THR A 41 -11.05 -10.51 -14.22
N THR A 42 -10.76 -11.76 -13.84
CA THR A 42 -11.19 -12.34 -12.56
C THR A 42 -10.67 -11.52 -11.38
N SER A 43 -9.41 -11.10 -11.40
CA SER A 43 -8.81 -10.25 -10.36
C SER A 43 -9.52 -8.91 -10.22
N ILE A 44 -9.82 -8.25 -11.35
CA ILE A 44 -10.55 -6.98 -11.40
C ILE A 44 -11.96 -7.18 -10.82
N VAL A 45 -12.70 -8.20 -11.28
CA VAL A 45 -14.07 -8.48 -10.82
C VAL A 45 -14.08 -8.79 -9.33
N LEU A 46 -13.18 -9.65 -8.82
CA LEU A 46 -13.09 -9.96 -7.39
C LEU A 46 -12.77 -8.72 -6.56
N TYR A 47 -11.83 -7.90 -7.01
CA TYR A 47 -11.48 -6.64 -6.35
C TYR A 47 -12.69 -5.72 -6.24
N PHE A 48 -13.38 -5.43 -7.35
CA PHE A 48 -14.55 -4.55 -7.34
C PHE A 48 -15.75 -5.15 -6.58
N THR A 49 -15.95 -6.46 -6.64
CA THR A 49 -16.96 -7.17 -5.84
C THR A 49 -16.69 -7.03 -4.35
N SER A 50 -15.43 -7.10 -3.91
CA SER A 50 -15.06 -6.87 -2.51
C SER A 50 -15.37 -5.43 -2.05
N LEU A 51 -15.14 -4.44 -2.92
CA LEU A 51 -15.48 -3.03 -2.66
C LEU A 51 -16.98 -2.78 -2.63
N ILE A 52 -17.76 -3.50 -3.45
CA ILE A 52 -19.23 -3.49 -3.35
C ILE A 52 -19.67 -4.02 -1.99
N GLY A 53 -19.08 -5.12 -1.50
CA GLY A 53 -19.32 -5.62 -0.14
C GLY A 53 -19.06 -4.55 0.93
N LEU A 54 -17.97 -3.82 0.80
CA LEU A 54 -17.65 -2.70 1.69
C LEU A 54 -18.68 -1.57 1.61
N ALA A 55 -19.16 -1.22 0.42
CA ALA A 55 -20.21 -0.23 0.24
C ALA A 55 -21.52 -0.65 0.93
N LEU A 56 -21.90 -1.93 0.82
CA LEU A 56 -23.05 -2.49 1.54
C LEU A 56 -22.86 -2.41 3.06
N THR A 57 -21.65 -2.65 3.55
CA THR A 57 -21.31 -2.48 4.97
C THR A 57 -21.43 -1.02 5.41
N ALA A 58 -21.03 -0.06 4.57
CA ALA A 58 -21.24 1.37 4.80
C ALA A 58 -22.72 1.76 4.86
N ILE A 59 -23.58 1.19 4.00
CA ILE A 59 -25.03 1.40 4.06
C ILE A 59 -25.59 0.95 5.40
N GLU A 60 -25.22 -0.25 5.86
CA GLU A 60 -25.73 -0.80 7.13
C GLU A 60 -25.18 -0.03 8.35
N ASP A 61 -23.92 0.41 8.32
CA ASP A 61 -23.37 1.27 9.37
C ASP A 61 -24.12 2.60 9.46
N TRP A 62 -24.36 3.27 8.34
CA TRP A 62 -25.14 4.50 8.30
C TRP A 62 -26.57 4.31 8.85
N ARG A 63 -27.27 3.25 8.42
CA ARG A 63 -28.61 2.92 8.92
C ARG A 63 -28.62 2.73 10.44
N LEU A 64 -27.60 2.09 10.98
CA LEU A 64 -27.43 1.90 12.42
C LEU A 64 -27.23 3.25 13.12
N GLN A 65 -26.30 4.09 12.65
CA GLN A 65 -26.04 5.42 13.23
C GLN A 65 -27.28 6.33 13.20
N ALA A 66 -28.01 6.35 12.08
CA ALA A 66 -29.24 7.14 11.94
C ALA A 66 -30.32 6.71 12.94
N ARG A 67 -30.44 5.40 13.21
CA ARG A 67 -31.37 4.87 14.22
C ARG A 67 -30.94 5.23 15.64
N LEU A 68 -29.64 5.15 15.94
CA LEU A 68 -29.08 5.53 17.24
C LEU A 68 -29.33 7.01 17.54
N ALA A 69 -29.11 7.89 16.57
CA ALA A 69 -29.36 9.32 16.71
C ALA A 69 -30.83 9.63 17.03
N ARG A 70 -31.78 8.93 16.39
CA ARG A 70 -33.24 9.09 16.64
C ARG A 70 -33.69 8.56 18.00
N LYS A 71 -32.95 7.63 18.61
CA LYS A 71 -33.34 6.96 19.87
C LYS A 71 -32.73 7.55 21.14
N LYS A 72 -32.06 8.72 21.09
CA LYS A 72 -31.57 9.42 22.30
C LYS A 72 -32.69 9.51 23.36
N GLY A 73 -32.60 8.71 24.42
CA GLY A 73 -33.52 8.73 25.56
C GLY A 73 -34.43 7.51 25.77
N ARG A 74 -34.44 6.50 24.87
CA ARG A 74 -35.15 5.23 25.11
C ARG A 74 -34.18 4.07 24.99
N GLY A 75 -34.18 3.18 25.99
CA GLY A 75 -33.29 2.02 26.06
C GLY A 75 -33.21 1.26 24.73
N LEU A 76 -32.00 0.83 24.38
CA LEU A 76 -31.77 0.03 23.20
C LEU A 76 -32.42 -1.34 23.38
N GLU A 77 -33.40 -1.68 22.54
CA GLU A 77 -33.77 -3.08 22.39
C GLU A 77 -32.53 -3.87 21.93
N PRO A 78 -32.24 -5.05 22.50
CA PRO A 78 -31.05 -5.86 22.19
C PRO A 78 -30.94 -6.34 20.72
N PHE A 79 -31.90 -6.00 19.86
CA PHE A 79 -32.13 -6.72 18.62
C PHE A 79 -31.55 -6.04 17.37
N ARG A 80 -30.69 -6.83 16.71
CA ARG A 80 -30.21 -6.78 15.30
C ARG A 80 -28.92 -6.00 15.01
N PHE A 81 -27.83 -6.35 15.71
CA PHE A 81 -26.47 -6.23 15.14
C PHE A 81 -26.21 -7.19 13.97
N PHE A 82 -27.06 -8.20 13.81
CA PHE A 82 -26.89 -9.29 12.84
C PHE A 82 -26.68 -8.84 11.38
N PRO A 83 -27.43 -7.88 10.81
CA PRO A 83 -27.21 -7.45 9.43
C PRO A 83 -25.84 -6.80 9.20
N LYS A 84 -25.41 -5.95 10.15
CA LYS A 84 -24.09 -5.29 10.08
C LYS A 84 -22.96 -6.31 10.25
N GLU A 85 -23.05 -7.19 11.24
CA GLU A 85 -21.99 -8.19 11.47
C GLU A 85 -21.92 -9.20 10.31
N HIS A 86 -23.05 -9.58 9.71
CA HIS A 86 -23.07 -10.40 8.49
C HIS A 86 -22.43 -9.68 7.30
N ALA A 87 -22.75 -8.40 7.09
CA ALA A 87 -22.13 -7.58 6.03
C ALA A 87 -20.61 -7.46 6.22
N VAL A 88 -20.16 -7.23 7.46
CA VAL A 88 -18.73 -7.20 7.84
C VAL A 88 -18.06 -8.54 7.56
N PHE A 89 -18.70 -9.66 7.93
CA PHE A 89 -18.17 -11.00 7.68
C PHE A 89 -18.01 -11.28 6.18
N VAL A 90 -19.06 -11.05 5.39
CA VAL A 90 -19.04 -11.27 3.93
C VAL A 90 -17.97 -10.40 3.28
N THR A 91 -17.90 -9.11 3.65
CA THR A 91 -16.88 -8.17 3.13
C THR A 91 -15.47 -8.63 3.43
N ARG A 92 -15.23 -9.16 4.64
CA ARG A 92 -13.92 -9.69 5.04
C ARG A 92 -13.55 -10.94 4.26
N ALA A 93 -14.50 -11.87 4.12
CA ALA A 93 -14.27 -13.11 3.40
C ALA A 93 -13.97 -12.86 1.92
N THR A 94 -14.80 -12.05 1.24
CA THR A 94 -14.59 -11.70 -0.17
C THR A 94 -13.35 -10.85 -0.37
N GLY A 95 -13.07 -9.91 0.54
CA GLY A 95 -11.85 -9.10 0.50
C GLY A 95 -10.57 -9.90 0.72
N LEU A 96 -10.58 -10.87 1.65
CA LEU A 96 -9.45 -11.78 1.85
C LEU A 96 -9.18 -12.59 0.57
N ALA A 97 -10.22 -13.21 0.01
CA ALA A 97 -10.13 -14.00 -1.22
C ALA A 97 -9.67 -13.14 -2.41
N ALA A 98 -10.26 -11.95 -2.60
CA ALA A 98 -9.91 -11.03 -3.67
C ALA A 98 -8.45 -10.57 -3.55
N GLY A 99 -8.00 -10.13 -2.38
CA GLY A 99 -6.61 -9.71 -2.18
C GLY A 99 -5.63 -10.87 -2.38
N ALA A 100 -5.94 -12.08 -1.90
CA ALA A 100 -5.11 -13.26 -2.11
C ALA A 100 -5.00 -13.63 -3.61
N TYR A 101 -6.12 -13.60 -4.32
CA TYR A 101 -6.16 -13.89 -5.75
C TYR A 101 -5.40 -12.84 -6.57
N VAL A 102 -5.61 -11.56 -6.29
CA VAL A 102 -4.88 -10.45 -6.92
C VAL A 102 -3.37 -10.61 -6.68
N MET A 103 -2.95 -10.92 -5.45
CA MET A 103 -1.54 -11.14 -5.11
C MET A 103 -0.95 -12.38 -5.79
N ALA A 104 -1.76 -13.43 -5.98
CA ALA A 104 -1.35 -14.68 -6.63
C ALA A 104 -1.30 -14.58 -8.16
N LEU A 105 -1.89 -13.55 -8.78
CA LEU A 105 -1.94 -13.37 -10.24
C LEU A 105 -0.60 -13.59 -10.96
N PRO A 106 0.56 -13.06 -10.48
CA PRO A 106 1.85 -13.30 -11.12
C PRO A 106 2.37 -14.75 -10.98
N LEU A 107 1.87 -15.50 -9.99
CA LEU A 107 2.19 -16.93 -9.81
C LEU A 107 1.29 -17.81 -10.67
N LEU A 108 0.03 -17.42 -10.84
CA LEU A 108 -0.92 -18.14 -11.68
C LEU A 108 -0.49 -18.04 -13.14
N MET A 109 0.07 -16.91 -13.56
CA MET A 109 0.52 -16.66 -14.94
C MET A 109 2.01 -16.32 -14.98
N PRO A 110 2.90 -17.32 -14.79
CA PRO A 110 4.32 -17.08 -14.90
C PRO A 110 4.67 -16.69 -16.34
N THR A 111 5.37 -15.58 -16.49
CA THR A 111 6.08 -15.20 -17.71
C THR A 111 7.59 -15.29 -17.49
N ASP A 112 8.31 -15.68 -18.55
CA ASP A 112 9.77 -15.72 -18.58
C ASP A 112 10.40 -14.32 -18.65
N ASP A 113 9.61 -13.31 -19.03
CA ASP A 113 10.04 -11.91 -19.04
C ASP A 113 10.06 -11.35 -17.61
N VAL A 114 11.27 -11.19 -17.08
CA VAL A 114 11.53 -10.64 -15.74
C VAL A 114 10.97 -9.23 -15.55
N ILE A 115 10.96 -8.39 -16.60
CA ILE A 115 10.41 -7.03 -16.54
C ILE A 115 8.89 -7.11 -16.44
N ALA A 116 8.25 -7.95 -17.26
CA ALA A 116 6.82 -8.17 -17.18
C ALA A 116 6.39 -8.70 -15.81
N GLN A 117 7.16 -9.63 -15.23
CA GLN A 117 6.95 -10.12 -13.86
C GLN A 117 6.98 -9.00 -12.81
N VAL A 118 8.00 -8.14 -12.83
CA VAL A 118 8.10 -7.00 -11.91
C VAL A 118 6.91 -6.06 -12.09
N CYS A 119 6.61 -5.69 -13.34
CA CYS A 119 5.50 -4.81 -13.71
C CYS A 119 4.13 -5.38 -13.29
N LEU A 120 3.97 -6.70 -13.20
CA LEU A 120 2.75 -7.34 -12.70
C LEU A 120 2.75 -7.44 -11.16
N ARG A 121 3.87 -7.78 -10.54
CA ARG A 121 4.01 -7.97 -9.08
C ARG A 121 3.82 -6.68 -8.27
N ILE A 122 4.32 -5.55 -8.77
CA ILE A 122 4.17 -4.25 -8.10
C ILE A 122 2.69 -3.86 -7.90
N PRO A 123 1.87 -3.72 -8.96
CA PRO A 123 0.49 -3.32 -8.81
C PRO A 123 -0.35 -4.39 -8.11
N THR A 124 -0.12 -5.68 -8.37
CA THR A 124 -0.88 -6.76 -7.71
C THR A 124 -0.69 -6.75 -6.20
N PHE A 125 0.55 -6.64 -5.71
CA PHE A 125 0.79 -6.54 -4.27
C PHE A 125 0.15 -5.28 -3.67
N PHE A 126 0.30 -4.14 -4.36
CA PHE A 126 -0.30 -2.87 -3.93
C PHE A 126 -1.82 -2.97 -3.80
N TYR A 127 -2.50 -3.48 -4.84
CA TYR A 127 -3.96 -3.61 -4.86
C TYR A 127 -4.47 -4.70 -3.92
N ALA A 128 -3.71 -5.77 -3.68
CA ALA A 128 -4.02 -6.76 -2.65
C ALA A 128 -4.00 -6.13 -1.25
N CYS A 129 -2.94 -5.39 -0.91
CA CYS A 129 -2.85 -4.68 0.37
C CYS A 129 -3.93 -3.61 0.50
N LYS A 130 -4.23 -2.88 -0.58
CA LYS A 130 -5.34 -1.92 -0.62
C LYS A 130 -6.68 -2.60 -0.35
N CYS A 131 -6.92 -3.74 -0.99
CA CYS A 131 -8.12 -4.55 -0.78
C CYS A 131 -8.23 -4.95 0.69
N TRP A 132 -7.17 -5.51 1.29
CA TRP A 132 -7.18 -5.94 2.70
C TRP A 132 -7.30 -4.77 3.70
N ASP A 133 -6.67 -3.61 3.44
CA ASP A 133 -6.88 -2.41 4.27
C ASP A 133 -8.37 -2.05 4.32
N LEU A 134 -9.00 -1.93 3.15
CA LEU A 134 -10.39 -1.52 3.02
C LEU A 134 -11.38 -2.55 3.56
N THR A 135 -11.18 -3.82 3.23
CA THR A 135 -12.17 -4.89 3.49
C THR A 135 -11.95 -5.64 4.79
N ILE A 136 -10.73 -5.63 5.35
CA ILE A 136 -10.42 -6.34 6.61
C ILE A 136 -10.26 -5.35 7.76
N ALA A 137 -9.32 -4.42 7.62
CA ALA A 137 -9.00 -3.47 8.68
C ALA A 137 -10.13 -2.46 8.89
N ARG A 138 -10.81 -2.05 7.81
CA ARG A 138 -11.84 -0.99 7.84
C ARG A 138 -13.27 -1.48 7.73
N ALA A 139 -13.55 -2.76 7.49
CA ALA A 139 -14.94 -3.23 7.35
C ALA A 139 -15.86 -2.83 8.53
N ARG A 140 -15.35 -2.81 9.78
CA ARG A 140 -16.17 -2.39 10.93
C ARG A 140 -16.48 -0.88 10.99
N LYS A 141 -15.66 -0.06 10.33
CA LYS A 141 -15.74 1.40 10.25
C LYS A 141 -15.44 1.82 8.80
N PRO A 142 -16.38 1.55 7.88
CA PRO A 142 -16.13 1.73 6.45
C PRO A 142 -15.85 3.21 6.12
N PRO A 143 -15.06 3.50 5.07
CA PRO A 143 -14.80 4.85 4.63
C PRO A 143 -16.09 5.60 4.34
N VAL A 144 -16.18 6.87 4.76
CA VAL A 144 -17.35 7.72 4.51
C VAL A 144 -16.97 8.83 3.52
N PRO A 145 -17.78 9.07 2.47
CA PRO A 145 -17.51 10.13 1.50
C PRO A 145 -17.47 11.53 2.12
N ARG A 146 -16.68 12.41 1.50
CA ARG A 146 -16.63 13.85 1.75
C ARG A 146 -17.21 14.63 0.57
N ASP A 147 -17.83 15.78 0.84
CA ASP A 147 -18.32 16.72 -0.19
C ASP A 147 -17.26 17.72 -0.68
N GLY A 148 -16.00 17.56 -0.26
CA GLY A 148 -14.92 18.50 -0.56
C GLY A 148 -14.78 19.66 0.44
N LYS A 149 -15.73 19.86 1.35
CA LYS A 149 -15.66 20.85 2.46
C LYS A 149 -15.35 20.22 3.81
N GLU A 150 -14.70 19.06 3.80
CA GLU A 150 -14.48 18.18 4.96
C GLU A 150 -15.77 17.60 5.60
N GLU A 151 -16.96 18.00 5.14
CA GLU A 151 -18.23 17.49 5.65
C GLU A 151 -18.46 16.04 5.22
N VAL A 152 -18.89 15.22 6.18
CA VAL A 152 -19.17 13.80 5.98
C VAL A 152 -20.54 13.66 5.33
N VAL A 153 -20.58 13.14 4.10
CA VAL A 153 -21.83 12.90 3.38
C VAL A 153 -22.30 11.50 3.68
N TYR A 154 -23.45 11.41 4.36
CA TYR A 154 -24.14 10.15 4.56
C TYR A 154 -25.11 9.90 3.41
N GLY A 155 -24.88 8.86 2.61
CA GLY A 155 -25.87 8.42 1.62
C GLY A 155 -25.31 7.55 0.50
N LEU A 156 -25.68 6.27 0.53
CA LEU A 156 -25.53 5.32 -0.58
C LEU A 156 -26.93 4.77 -0.93
N THR A 157 -27.82 5.68 -1.35
CA THR A 157 -29.26 5.42 -1.51
C THR A 157 -29.64 4.91 -2.90
N SER A 158 -28.73 5.00 -3.87
CA SER A 158 -28.93 4.54 -5.25
C SER A 158 -27.72 3.77 -5.77
N TRP A 159 -27.93 2.93 -6.79
CA TRP A 159 -26.82 2.22 -7.45
C TRP A 159 -25.74 3.17 -7.98
N ARG A 160 -26.13 4.34 -8.52
CA ARG A 160 -25.17 5.36 -8.99
C ARG A 160 -24.24 5.84 -7.87
N SER A 161 -24.77 6.04 -6.66
CA SER A 161 -23.96 6.43 -5.50
C SER A 161 -23.03 5.30 -5.04
N VAL A 162 -23.48 4.05 -5.08
CA VAL A 162 -22.66 2.86 -4.79
C VAL A 162 -21.54 2.69 -5.81
N ALA A 163 -21.84 2.77 -7.10
CA ALA A 163 -20.84 2.69 -8.17
C ALA A 163 -19.80 3.80 -8.04
N SER A 164 -20.21 5.05 -7.74
CA SER A 164 -19.29 6.17 -7.49
C SER A 164 -18.40 5.93 -6.26
N TYR A 165 -18.96 5.43 -5.16
CA TYR A 165 -18.22 5.06 -3.95
C TYR A 165 -17.15 4.01 -4.23
N VAL A 166 -17.55 2.92 -4.89
CA VAL A 166 -16.68 1.81 -5.26
C VAL A 166 -15.58 2.27 -6.22
N TRP A 167 -15.95 3.06 -7.24
CA TRP A 167 -14.99 3.61 -8.21
C TRP A 167 -13.96 4.51 -7.54
N ARG A 168 -14.39 5.43 -6.65
CA ARG A 168 -13.47 6.32 -5.92
C ARG A 168 -12.57 5.54 -4.97
N LEU A 169 -13.06 4.53 -4.25
CA LEU A 169 -12.20 3.68 -3.43
C LEU A 169 -11.21 2.88 -4.28
N GLY A 170 -11.65 2.36 -5.41
CA GLY A 170 -10.82 1.59 -6.33
C GLY A 170 -9.72 2.43 -6.95
N SER A 171 -10.06 3.61 -7.46
CA SER A 171 -9.16 4.50 -8.19
C SER A 171 -8.32 5.41 -7.28
N GLU A 172 -8.85 5.97 -6.20
CA GLU A 172 -8.05 6.92 -5.39
C GLU A 172 -7.02 6.17 -4.54
N THR A 173 -5.73 6.42 -4.78
CA THR A 173 -4.61 5.90 -3.97
C THR A 173 -4.52 6.54 -2.59
N ARG A 174 -5.03 7.78 -2.46
CA ARG A 174 -4.92 8.59 -1.23
C ARG A 174 -6.26 8.89 -0.56
N TYR A 175 -7.34 8.31 -1.08
CA TYR A 175 -8.70 8.42 -0.55
C TYR A 175 -9.15 9.87 -0.27
N ALA A 176 -8.77 10.81 -1.14
CA ALA A 176 -9.06 12.23 -0.97
C ALA A 176 -10.56 12.51 -0.80
N SER A 177 -11.41 11.70 -1.45
CA SER A 177 -12.86 11.78 -1.36
C SER A 177 -13.45 11.20 -0.06
N PHE A 178 -12.64 10.72 0.89
CA PHE A 178 -13.13 10.02 2.07
C PHE A 178 -12.59 10.59 3.38
N ASN A 179 -13.26 10.30 4.48
CA ASN A 179 -12.82 10.62 5.84
C ASN A 179 -11.51 9.93 6.28
N ILE A 180 -11.03 8.98 5.47
CA ILE A 180 -9.76 8.28 5.64
C ILE A 180 -8.65 8.85 4.74
N ALA A 181 -8.86 10.02 4.13
CA ALA A 181 -7.86 10.69 3.31
C ALA A 181 -6.54 10.81 4.07
N VAL A 182 -5.43 10.59 3.35
CA VAL A 182 -4.09 10.80 3.89
C VAL A 182 -3.95 12.26 4.35
N ASP A 183 -3.49 12.45 5.59
CA ASP A 183 -3.27 13.78 6.17
C ASP A 183 -2.22 14.58 5.38
N GLU A 184 -2.64 15.71 4.83
CA GLU A 184 -1.79 16.64 4.06
C GLU A 184 -1.32 17.84 4.90
N SER A 185 -1.79 17.99 6.13
CA SER A 185 -1.54 19.18 6.96
C SER A 185 -0.05 19.51 7.07
N LYS A 186 0.77 18.47 7.29
CA LYS A 186 2.23 18.60 7.40
C LYS A 186 2.92 19.06 6.11
N ARG A 187 2.34 18.78 4.94
CA ARG A 187 2.91 19.19 3.65
C ARG A 187 2.57 20.64 3.32
N LYS A 188 1.42 21.13 3.78
CA LYS A 188 0.99 22.52 3.56
C LYS A 188 1.94 23.54 4.20
N SER A 189 2.59 23.19 5.32
CA SER A 189 3.55 24.05 6.02
C SER A 189 4.97 24.02 5.44
N ILE A 190 5.29 23.11 4.52
CA ILE A 190 6.65 22.94 3.99
C ILE A 190 6.81 23.81 2.73
N PRO A 191 7.78 24.75 2.69
CA PRO A 191 8.03 25.58 1.53
C PRO A 191 8.38 24.75 0.30
N LYS A 192 7.72 25.06 -0.84
CA LYS A 192 7.99 24.37 -2.10
C LYS A 192 9.16 25.03 -2.81
N SER A 193 10.23 24.26 -3.10
CA SER A 193 11.31 24.69 -3.99
C SER A 193 11.43 23.79 -5.23
N ALA A 194 11.66 24.43 -6.39
CA ALA A 194 11.98 23.72 -7.63
C ALA A 194 13.33 22.98 -7.53
N ALA A 195 14.28 23.50 -6.74
CA ALA A 195 15.59 22.88 -6.54
C ALA A 195 15.49 21.46 -5.97
N TRP A 196 14.58 21.23 -5.01
CA TRP A 196 14.34 19.89 -4.44
C TRP A 196 13.56 18.94 -5.35
N THR A 197 12.97 19.47 -6.41
CA THR A 197 12.28 18.67 -7.42
C THR A 197 13.23 18.29 -8.55
N TYR A 198 14.04 19.24 -9.06
CA TYR A 198 14.85 19.03 -10.25
C TYR A 198 16.33 18.79 -9.97
N GLY A 199 16.89 19.36 -8.90
CA GLY A 199 18.30 19.17 -8.51
C GLY A 199 18.71 17.69 -8.38
N PRO A 200 17.89 16.83 -7.76
CA PRO A 200 18.16 15.40 -7.67
C PRO A 200 18.35 14.69 -9.02
N LEU A 201 17.83 15.24 -10.14
CA LEU A 201 18.06 14.67 -11.47
C LEU A 201 19.54 14.64 -11.88
N LEU A 202 20.40 15.43 -11.23
CA LEU A 202 21.85 15.37 -11.42
C LEU A 202 22.45 14.01 -11.05
N VAL A 203 21.78 13.21 -10.19
CA VAL A 203 22.20 11.84 -9.88
C VAL A 203 22.24 10.96 -11.12
N VAL A 204 21.37 11.20 -12.11
CA VAL A 204 21.33 10.39 -13.34
C VAL A 204 22.65 10.48 -14.10
N PRO A 205 23.11 11.66 -14.59
CA PRO A 205 24.40 11.76 -15.26
C PRO A 205 25.57 11.39 -14.34
N LEU A 206 25.50 11.69 -13.04
CA LEU A 206 26.56 11.28 -12.09
C LEU A 206 26.68 9.76 -11.98
N THR A 207 25.58 9.01 -12.06
CA THR A 207 25.61 7.54 -12.03
C THR A 207 26.31 6.98 -13.27
N TYR A 208 26.18 7.63 -14.43
CA TYR A 208 26.91 7.24 -15.64
C TYR A 208 28.40 7.57 -15.56
N LEU A 209 28.76 8.72 -14.99
CA LEU A 209 30.15 9.15 -14.84
C LEU A 209 30.89 8.37 -13.74
N PHE A 210 30.18 8.01 -12.66
CA PHE A 210 30.71 7.32 -11.50
C PHE A 210 29.78 6.15 -11.15
N PRO A 211 29.95 4.97 -11.78
CA PRO A 211 29.01 3.84 -11.66
C PRO A 211 29.13 3.07 -10.33
N VAL A 212 29.32 3.78 -9.22
CA VAL A 212 29.31 3.20 -7.87
C VAL A 212 27.88 2.82 -7.49
N THR A 213 27.73 1.73 -6.73
CA THR A 213 26.43 1.13 -6.44
C THR A 213 25.50 2.07 -5.67
N GLU A 214 26.05 2.93 -4.83
CA GLU A 214 25.31 3.93 -4.05
C GLU A 214 24.60 4.93 -4.97
N LEU A 215 25.25 5.37 -6.06
CA LEU A 215 24.62 6.24 -7.07
C LEU A 215 23.54 5.49 -7.86
N LYS A 216 23.75 4.20 -8.16
CA LYS A 216 22.71 3.35 -8.77
C LYS A 216 21.46 3.25 -7.88
N VAL A 217 21.63 3.09 -6.57
CA VAL A 217 20.51 3.08 -5.60
C VAL A 217 19.74 4.41 -5.67
N MET A 218 20.46 5.54 -5.65
CA MET A 218 19.84 6.87 -5.70
C MET A 218 19.12 7.11 -7.04
N CYS A 219 19.70 6.65 -8.15
CA CYS A 219 19.09 6.66 -9.46
C CYS A 219 17.80 5.80 -9.48
N GLY A 220 17.83 4.63 -8.85
CA GLY A 220 16.65 3.77 -8.66
C GLY A 220 15.52 4.46 -7.90
N LEU A 221 15.83 5.20 -6.83
CA LEU A 221 14.82 5.99 -6.10
C LEU A 221 14.20 7.08 -6.99
N LEU A 222 14.98 7.74 -7.85
CA LEU A 222 14.44 8.70 -8.82
C LEU A 222 13.54 8.02 -9.85
N ALA A 223 13.97 6.88 -10.39
CA ALA A 223 13.16 6.11 -11.33
C ALA A 223 11.80 5.72 -10.71
N ILE A 224 11.79 5.26 -9.45
CA ILE A 224 10.57 4.97 -8.70
C ILE A 224 9.71 6.21 -8.52
N GLN A 225 10.30 7.33 -8.07
CA GLN A 225 9.59 8.58 -7.84
C GLN A 225 8.88 9.05 -9.12
N TYR A 226 9.60 9.22 -10.22
CA TYR A 226 9.01 9.75 -11.45
C TYR A 226 8.14 8.74 -12.17
N GLY A 227 8.52 7.46 -12.16
CA GLY A 227 7.74 6.39 -12.77
C GLY A 227 6.36 6.23 -12.12
N LEU A 228 6.32 6.11 -10.79
CA LEU A 228 5.06 5.95 -10.07
C LEU A 228 4.23 7.24 -10.03
N GLU A 229 4.85 8.41 -9.96
CA GLU A 229 4.13 9.69 -10.08
C GLU A 229 3.53 9.86 -11.49
N GLY A 230 4.24 9.44 -12.55
CA GLY A 230 3.74 9.46 -13.92
C GLY A 230 2.55 8.51 -14.11
N ILE A 231 2.64 7.28 -13.59
CA ILE A 231 1.53 6.33 -13.55
C ILE A 231 0.34 6.93 -12.80
N HIS A 232 0.57 7.52 -11.62
CA HIS A 232 -0.49 8.17 -10.84
C HIS A 232 -1.16 9.32 -11.60
N PHE A 233 -0.38 10.15 -12.30
CA PHE A 233 -0.93 11.23 -13.11
C PHE A 233 -1.84 10.71 -14.24
N ILE A 234 -1.45 9.61 -14.89
CA ILE A 234 -2.23 8.99 -15.98
C ILE A 234 -3.52 8.35 -15.46
N PHE A 235 -3.42 7.53 -14.41
CA PHE A 235 -4.56 6.74 -13.92
C PHE A 235 -5.46 7.47 -12.92
N HIS A 236 -4.95 8.54 -12.29
CA HIS A 236 -5.66 9.29 -11.26
C HIS A 236 -5.65 10.81 -11.52
N PRO A 237 -6.10 11.27 -12.71
CA PRO A 237 -6.00 12.67 -13.12
C PRO A 237 -6.77 13.64 -12.21
N HIS A 238 -7.73 13.12 -11.44
CA HIS A 238 -8.55 13.90 -10.50
C HIS A 238 -8.03 13.85 -9.05
N CYS A 239 -6.93 13.14 -8.78
CA CYS A 239 -6.33 13.15 -7.45
C CYS A 239 -5.49 14.44 -7.29
N PRO A 240 -5.91 15.40 -6.45
CA PRO A 240 -5.25 16.72 -6.39
C PRO A 240 -3.85 16.67 -5.76
N ASN A 241 -3.48 15.50 -5.23
CA ASN A 241 -2.38 15.33 -4.31
C ASN A 241 -1.34 14.34 -4.87
N LYS A 242 -0.09 14.77 -4.90
CA LYS A 242 1.06 13.98 -5.40
C LYS A 242 1.36 12.77 -4.53
N LEU A 243 1.87 11.68 -5.11
CA LEU A 243 2.36 10.53 -4.34
C LEU A 243 3.65 10.90 -3.60
N PHE A 244 4.55 11.58 -4.30
CA PHE A 244 5.82 12.04 -3.76
C PHE A 244 5.79 13.56 -3.55
N PHE A 245 6.20 14.00 -2.36
CA PHE A 245 6.25 15.41 -2.01
C PHE A 245 7.68 15.79 -1.67
N GLN A 246 8.42 16.28 -2.66
CA GLN A 246 9.82 16.72 -2.50
C GLN A 246 10.65 15.77 -1.61
N PRO A 247 10.79 14.47 -1.97
CA PRO A 247 11.56 13.48 -1.19
C PRO A 247 12.90 13.98 -0.69
N TRP A 248 13.62 14.67 -1.57
CA TRP A 248 14.98 15.15 -1.35
C TRP A 248 15.07 16.40 -0.46
N ALA A 249 13.92 17.00 -0.09
CA ALA A 249 13.84 18.10 0.86
C ALA A 249 13.61 17.64 2.31
N ALA A 250 13.56 16.33 2.56
CA ALA A 250 13.28 15.80 3.88
C ALA A 250 14.31 16.26 4.91
N ASP A 251 13.84 16.88 5.98
CA ASP A 251 14.65 17.46 7.06
C ASP A 251 15.14 16.43 8.10
N SER A 252 14.73 15.18 7.93
CA SER A 252 15.03 14.03 8.78
C SER A 252 14.72 12.75 8.02
N PHE A 253 15.36 11.67 8.43
CA PHE A 253 15.18 10.35 7.83
C PHE A 253 13.74 9.82 8.05
N SER A 254 13.18 10.09 9.23
CA SER A 254 11.79 9.75 9.56
C SER A 254 10.78 10.57 8.74
N SER A 255 11.07 11.86 8.50
CA SER A 255 10.22 12.72 7.67
C SER A 255 10.17 12.23 6.22
N PHE A 256 11.30 11.77 5.68
CA PHE A 256 11.36 11.19 4.34
C PHE A 256 10.27 10.12 4.14
N TRP A 257 10.26 9.09 4.99
CA TRP A 257 9.30 7.99 4.89
C TRP A 257 7.86 8.36 5.26
N ALA A 258 7.67 9.32 6.19
CA ALA A 258 6.35 9.63 6.74
C ALA A 258 5.60 10.75 5.99
N ILE A 259 6.31 11.63 5.30
CA ILE A 259 5.77 12.88 4.72
C ILE A 259 6.13 13.03 3.24
N HIS A 260 7.33 12.62 2.84
CA HIS A 260 7.83 12.97 1.50
C HIS A 260 7.75 11.79 0.51
N TRP A 261 7.87 10.56 0.98
CA TRP A 261 7.96 9.36 0.15
C TRP A 261 6.64 8.59 0.02
N HIS A 262 6.26 8.28 -1.23
CA HIS A 262 5.21 7.32 -1.62
C HIS A 262 3.94 7.27 -0.72
N HIS A 263 3.17 8.36 -0.68
CA HIS A 263 1.95 8.42 0.15
C HIS A 263 0.80 7.51 -0.29
N GLY A 264 0.86 6.93 -1.49
CA GLY A 264 -0.12 5.93 -1.92
C GLY A 264 -0.04 4.63 -1.11
N ALA A 265 1.13 4.29 -0.57
CA ALA A 265 1.34 3.05 0.20
C ALA A 265 1.07 3.24 1.70
N GLN A 266 1.16 4.49 2.17
CA GLN A 266 1.04 4.84 3.57
C GLN A 266 -0.24 4.30 4.25
N PRO A 267 -1.45 4.37 3.65
CA PRO A 267 -2.65 3.85 4.29
C PRO A 267 -2.55 2.37 4.65
N PHE A 268 -2.20 1.50 3.69
CA PHE A 268 -2.16 0.07 3.98
C PHE A 268 -0.99 -0.29 4.90
N LEU A 269 0.16 0.37 4.78
CA LEU A 269 1.30 0.16 5.70
C LEU A 269 0.92 0.52 7.14
N GLN A 270 0.14 1.58 7.31
CA GLN A 270 -0.36 1.97 8.63
C GLN A 270 -1.37 0.98 9.19
N HIS A 271 -2.35 0.55 8.41
CA HIS A 271 -3.46 -0.25 8.94
C HIS A 271 -3.21 -1.75 8.97
N LEU A 272 -2.37 -2.26 8.08
CA LEU A 272 -1.98 -3.67 8.07
C LEU A 272 -0.72 -3.92 8.90
N GLY A 273 0.22 -2.96 8.94
CA GLY A 273 1.46 -3.06 9.70
C GLY A 273 1.41 -2.33 11.04
N TYR A 274 1.43 -1.00 11.01
CA TYR A 274 1.68 -0.16 12.20
C TYR A 274 0.63 -0.30 13.31
N VAL A 275 -0.64 -0.11 12.98
CA VAL A 275 -1.76 -0.07 13.94
C VAL A 275 -1.91 -1.39 14.71
N PRO A 276 -2.00 -2.56 14.07
CA PRO A 276 -2.18 -3.82 14.79
C PRO A 276 -0.97 -4.15 15.67
N ALA A 277 0.26 -4.02 15.14
CA ALA A 277 1.47 -4.27 15.91
C ALA A 277 1.57 -3.32 17.12
N ARG A 278 1.31 -2.02 16.92
CA ARG A 278 1.28 -1.05 18.01
C ARG A 278 0.25 -1.41 19.06
N ALA A 279 -0.96 -1.78 18.68
CA ALA A 279 -2.03 -2.11 19.61
C ALA A 279 -1.66 -3.33 20.48
N LEU A 280 -1.12 -4.38 19.85
CA LEU A 280 -0.67 -5.59 20.54
C LEU A 280 0.48 -5.29 21.51
N PHE A 281 1.57 -4.70 21.02
CA PHE A 281 2.76 -4.46 21.82
C PHE A 281 2.56 -3.36 22.87
N THR A 282 1.63 -2.41 22.66
CA THR A 282 1.25 -1.45 23.72
C THR A 282 0.63 -2.17 24.92
N ARG A 283 -0.21 -3.18 24.67
CA ARG A 283 -0.86 -3.95 25.75
C ARG A 283 0.13 -4.84 26.50
N LEU A 284 1.10 -5.40 25.79
CA LEU A 284 2.06 -6.35 26.36
C LEU A 284 3.25 -5.65 27.05
N PHE A 285 3.77 -4.57 26.47
CA PHE A 285 5.06 -3.99 26.84
C PHE A 285 5.05 -2.46 27.01
N GLY A 286 3.88 -1.82 26.90
CA GLY A 286 3.72 -0.38 27.09
C GLY A 286 3.85 0.46 25.82
N LYS A 287 3.57 1.76 25.96
CA LYS A 287 3.32 2.67 24.83
C LYS A 287 4.51 2.83 23.88
N ASP A 288 5.73 2.86 24.40
CA ASP A 288 6.92 3.11 23.57
C ASP A 288 7.36 1.86 22.81
N ALA A 289 7.32 0.69 23.45
CA ALA A 289 7.46 -0.59 22.76
C ALA A 289 6.40 -0.76 21.65
N GLY A 290 5.15 -0.38 21.93
CA GLY A 290 4.08 -0.36 20.93
C GLY A 290 4.38 0.55 19.73
N LYS A 291 4.87 1.78 19.95
CA LYS A 291 5.27 2.67 18.84
C LYS A 291 6.41 2.07 18.03
N ALA A 292 7.43 1.51 18.69
CA ALA A 292 8.57 0.89 18.03
C ALA A 292 8.15 -0.31 17.17
N ALA A 293 7.37 -1.23 17.76
CA ALA A 293 6.83 -2.39 17.06
C ALA A 293 5.96 -1.97 15.86
N GLY A 294 5.16 -0.92 16.00
CA GLY A 294 4.39 -0.37 14.88
C GLY A 294 5.27 0.09 13.72
N VAL A 295 6.33 0.85 13.99
CA VAL A 295 7.27 1.32 12.94
C VAL A 295 7.92 0.12 12.25
N LEU A 296 8.48 -0.82 13.02
CA LEU A 296 9.13 -2.01 12.48
C LEU A 296 8.16 -2.88 11.68
N ALA A 297 6.91 -3.02 12.10
CA ALA A 297 5.91 -3.79 11.34
C ALA A 297 5.56 -3.13 10.00
N ALA A 298 5.47 -1.80 9.94
CA ALA A 298 5.25 -1.08 8.68
C ALA A 298 6.44 -1.24 7.73
N PHE A 299 7.67 -1.11 8.24
CA PHE A 299 8.88 -1.35 7.43
C PHE A 299 9.03 -2.81 7.01
N SER A 300 8.71 -3.76 7.89
CA SER A 300 8.70 -5.19 7.56
C SER A 300 7.71 -5.50 6.43
N LEU A 301 6.50 -4.96 6.48
CA LEU A 301 5.51 -5.13 5.41
C LEU A 301 5.98 -4.49 4.09
N SER A 302 6.61 -3.32 4.16
CA SER A 302 7.26 -2.70 2.99
C SER A 302 8.40 -3.58 2.47
N GLY A 303 9.22 -4.16 3.33
CA GLY A 303 10.28 -5.08 2.97
C GLY A 303 9.77 -6.33 2.26
N VAL A 304 8.69 -6.93 2.76
CA VAL A 304 8.01 -8.06 2.11
C VAL A 304 7.50 -7.68 0.72
N TRP A 305 6.90 -6.49 0.58
CA TRP A 305 6.45 -5.99 -0.71
C TRP A 305 7.60 -5.89 -1.72
N HIS A 306 8.69 -5.24 -1.32
CA HIS A 306 9.82 -5.03 -2.22
C HIS A 306 10.54 -6.34 -2.53
N ALA A 307 10.70 -7.24 -1.55
CA ALA A 307 11.22 -8.59 -1.73
C ALA A 307 10.39 -9.40 -2.72
N TRP A 308 9.05 -9.37 -2.58
CA TRP A 308 8.12 -10.04 -3.49
C TRP A 308 8.26 -9.56 -4.94
N CYS A 309 8.46 -8.26 -5.14
CA CYS A 309 8.66 -7.67 -6.46
C CYS A 309 10.07 -7.92 -7.00
N GLY A 310 11.11 -7.84 -6.17
CA GLY A 310 12.51 -7.90 -6.58
C GLY A 310 13.04 -9.32 -6.79
N VAL A 311 12.44 -10.34 -6.15
CA VAL A 311 12.94 -11.71 -6.19
C VAL A 311 13.03 -12.30 -7.60
N VAL A 312 12.13 -11.88 -8.51
CA VAL A 312 12.12 -12.34 -9.91
C VAL A 312 13.30 -11.83 -10.74
N LEU A 313 13.99 -10.80 -10.25
CA LEU A 313 15.19 -10.27 -10.89
C LEU A 313 16.43 -11.13 -10.59
N THR A 314 16.31 -12.13 -9.72
CA THR A 314 17.44 -12.93 -9.22
C THR A 314 17.33 -14.37 -9.71
N LEU A 315 18.46 -15.02 -9.94
CA LEU A 315 18.55 -16.46 -10.18
C LEU A 315 17.86 -17.25 -9.05
N ASP A 316 17.17 -18.34 -9.41
CA ASP A 316 16.25 -19.04 -8.50
C ASP A 316 16.96 -19.59 -7.26
N ASP A 317 18.18 -20.12 -7.40
CA ASP A 317 19.00 -20.61 -6.28
C ASP A 317 19.32 -19.54 -5.23
N TYR A 318 19.23 -18.26 -5.59
CA TYR A 318 19.53 -17.12 -4.73
C TYR A 318 18.31 -16.28 -4.37
N ALA A 319 17.13 -16.65 -4.86
CA ALA A 319 15.87 -15.93 -4.66
C ALA A 319 15.58 -15.68 -3.18
N TRP A 320 15.71 -16.71 -2.35
CA TRP A 320 15.45 -16.60 -0.90
C TRP A 320 16.40 -15.62 -0.22
N VAL A 321 17.70 -15.77 -0.46
CA VAL A 321 18.72 -14.89 0.13
C VAL A 321 18.47 -13.44 -0.28
N GLN A 322 18.09 -13.21 -1.54
CA GLN A 322 17.87 -11.87 -2.03
C GLN A 322 16.57 -11.23 -1.55
N ALA A 323 15.52 -12.05 -1.35
CA ALA A 323 14.29 -11.62 -0.71
C ALA A 323 14.52 -11.22 0.76
N VAL A 324 15.23 -12.06 1.54
CA VAL A 324 15.58 -11.77 2.93
C VAL A 324 16.51 -10.54 3.03
N GLY A 325 17.46 -10.42 2.11
CA GLY A 325 18.33 -9.26 2.01
C GLY A 325 17.54 -7.96 1.80
N LEU A 326 16.58 -7.95 0.86
CA LEU A 326 15.76 -6.76 0.59
C LEU A 326 14.86 -6.43 1.77
N TRP A 327 14.26 -7.43 2.40
CA TRP A 327 13.51 -7.23 3.65
C TRP A 327 14.40 -6.60 4.75
N THR A 328 15.63 -7.08 4.88
CA THR A 328 16.60 -6.56 5.86
C THR A 328 16.94 -5.09 5.59
N VAL A 329 17.09 -4.67 4.33
CA VAL A 329 17.27 -3.24 3.97
C VAL A 329 16.16 -2.38 4.56
N PHE A 330 14.89 -2.78 4.40
CA PHE A 330 13.78 -2.03 5.00
C PHE A 330 13.77 -2.07 6.53
N MET A 331 14.19 -3.18 7.14
CA MET A 331 14.33 -3.26 8.60
C MET A 331 15.40 -2.32 9.13
N VAL A 332 16.54 -2.19 8.43
CA VAL A 332 17.59 -1.21 8.75
C VAL A 332 17.03 0.22 8.72
N GLN A 333 16.20 0.54 7.72
CA GLN A 333 15.52 1.84 7.65
C GLN A 333 14.54 2.04 8.81
N GLY A 334 13.76 1.02 9.17
CA GLY A 334 12.87 1.08 10.32
C GLY A 334 13.61 1.35 11.63
N VAL A 335 14.74 0.66 11.85
CA VAL A 335 15.63 0.89 12.99
C VAL A 335 16.24 2.29 12.94
N GLY A 336 16.68 2.77 11.78
CA GLY A 336 17.19 4.13 11.59
C GLY A 336 16.18 5.21 12.00
N CYS A 337 14.91 5.04 11.65
CA CYS A 337 13.83 5.94 12.08
C CYS A 337 13.63 5.93 13.61
N LEU A 338 13.78 4.77 14.25
CA LEU A 338 13.65 4.64 15.70
C LEU A 338 14.84 5.26 16.44
N ILE A 339 16.06 5.02 15.97
CA ILE A 339 17.28 5.62 16.52
C ILE A 339 17.21 7.14 16.39
N GLU A 340 16.87 7.65 15.20
CA GLU A 340 16.72 9.08 14.97
C GLU A 340 15.68 9.67 15.95
N ARG A 341 14.50 9.06 16.03
CA ARG A 341 13.44 9.51 16.93
C ARG A 341 13.85 9.48 18.40
N TRP A 342 14.55 8.44 18.84
CA TRP A 342 15.01 8.29 20.23
C TRP A 342 16.04 9.35 20.59
N LEU A 343 17.07 9.54 19.76
CA LEU A 343 18.10 10.55 20.00
C LEU A 343 17.52 11.97 19.98
N LEU A 344 16.59 12.26 19.06
CA LEU A 344 15.90 13.56 19.00
C LEU A 344 14.98 13.83 20.20
N GLN A 345 14.74 12.88 21.11
CA GLN A 345 14.09 13.19 22.38
C GLN A 345 14.98 14.06 23.27
N ASN A 346 16.30 13.89 23.18
CA ASN A 346 17.29 14.69 23.90
C ASN A 346 17.49 16.04 23.20
N GLU A 347 17.31 17.14 23.94
CA GLU A 347 17.40 18.51 23.40
C GLU A 347 18.72 18.78 22.68
N SER A 348 19.83 18.22 23.16
CA SER A 348 21.14 18.41 22.57
C SER A 348 21.27 17.83 21.14
N TRP A 349 20.39 16.90 20.76
CA TRP A 349 20.35 16.31 19.41
C TRP A 349 19.31 16.97 18.51
N ARG A 350 18.41 17.81 19.04
CA ARG A 350 17.29 18.39 18.26
C ARG A 350 17.70 19.46 17.25
N THR A 351 18.84 20.11 17.48
CA THR A 351 19.25 21.28 16.69
C THR A 351 20.72 21.23 16.28
N GLY A 352 21.06 22.08 15.30
CA GLY A 352 22.43 22.30 14.85
C GLY A 352 23.11 21.07 14.24
N ARG A 353 24.43 20.99 14.45
CA ARG A 353 25.33 20.02 13.80
C ARG A 353 25.04 18.57 14.18
N ARG A 354 24.60 18.31 15.42
CA ARG A 354 24.32 16.94 15.90
C ARG A 354 23.12 16.33 15.18
N ARG A 355 22.05 17.11 14.98
CA ARG A 355 20.90 16.68 14.17
C ARG A 355 21.33 16.36 12.73
N GLN A 356 22.07 17.26 12.10
CA GLN A 356 22.55 17.06 10.73
C GLN A 356 23.42 15.80 10.60
N MET A 357 24.33 15.58 11.55
CA MET A 357 25.18 14.38 11.59
C MET A 357 24.35 13.11 11.76
N LEU A 358 23.39 13.10 12.69
CA LEU A 358 22.48 11.97 12.89
C LEU A 358 21.69 11.64 11.62
N THR A 359 21.06 12.65 11.01
CA THR A 359 20.31 12.46 9.76
C THR A 359 21.21 11.96 8.64
N ALA A 360 22.43 12.50 8.50
CA ALA A 360 23.42 12.03 7.52
C ALA A 360 23.82 10.56 7.76
N LEU A 361 24.06 10.16 9.02
CA LEU A 361 24.39 8.78 9.38
C LEU A 361 23.25 7.81 9.06
N CYS A 362 22.00 8.17 9.36
CA CYS A 362 20.83 7.37 9.00
C CYS A 362 20.71 7.19 7.48
N TRP A 363 20.95 8.26 6.71
CA TRP A 363 20.94 8.21 5.26
C TRP A 363 22.07 7.34 4.69
N MET A 364 23.29 7.51 5.18
CA MET A 364 24.43 6.68 4.77
C MET A 364 24.18 5.21 5.06
N ALA A 365 23.69 4.86 6.25
CA ALA A 365 23.36 3.48 6.59
C ALA A 365 22.25 2.92 5.68
N SER A 366 21.23 3.72 5.36
CA SER A 366 20.16 3.32 4.44
C SER A 366 20.69 3.06 3.03
N VAL A 367 21.45 3.98 2.46
CA VAL A 367 22.01 3.86 1.11
C VAL A 367 23.01 2.71 1.04
N GLU A 368 23.89 2.57 2.03
CA GLU A 368 24.88 1.49 2.07
C GLU A 368 24.21 0.12 2.21
N SER A 369 23.17 -0.02 3.05
CA SER A 369 22.45 -1.30 3.16
C SER A 369 21.80 -1.71 1.83
N ALA A 370 21.21 -0.75 1.11
CA ALA A 370 20.64 -0.98 -0.22
C ALA A 370 21.74 -1.25 -1.26
N ALA A 371 22.89 -0.58 -1.17
CA ALA A 371 24.02 -0.79 -2.07
C ALA A 371 24.66 -2.17 -1.85
N PHE A 372 24.79 -2.62 -0.61
CA PHE A 372 25.24 -3.98 -0.28
C PHE A 372 24.31 -5.04 -0.88
N TRP A 373 22.99 -4.85 -0.71
CA TRP A 373 21.99 -5.73 -1.31
C TRP A 373 22.06 -5.73 -2.84
N LEU A 374 22.24 -4.56 -3.46
CA LEU A 374 22.33 -4.42 -4.91
C LEU A 374 23.62 -5.06 -5.45
N ARG A 375 24.77 -4.85 -4.81
CA ARG A 375 26.05 -5.50 -5.15
C ARG A 375 25.90 -7.03 -5.15
N TYR A 376 25.26 -7.58 -4.12
CA TYR A 376 25.01 -9.01 -4.04
C TYR A 376 24.08 -9.51 -5.15
N GLY A 377 23.03 -8.72 -5.45
CA GLY A 377 22.03 -9.02 -6.47
C GLY A 377 22.53 -8.93 -7.91
N GLU A 378 23.33 -7.92 -8.25
CA GLU A 378 23.87 -7.72 -9.61
C GLU A 378 24.68 -8.92 -10.08
N ALA A 379 25.45 -9.54 -9.20
CA ALA A 379 26.22 -10.76 -9.49
C ALA A 379 25.34 -11.99 -9.76
N ARG A 380 24.06 -11.94 -9.40
CA ARG A 380 23.10 -13.05 -9.45
C ARG A 380 21.81 -12.69 -10.19
N ALA A 381 21.84 -11.60 -10.95
CA ALA A 381 20.67 -11.11 -11.64
C ALA A 381 20.32 -12.03 -12.83
N LYS A 382 19.03 -12.32 -13.00
CA LYS A 382 18.51 -12.86 -14.27
C LYS A 382 18.68 -11.76 -15.32
N ARG A 383 19.41 -12.06 -16.39
CA ARG A 383 19.61 -11.13 -17.49
C ARG A 383 18.68 -11.50 -18.64
N PRO A 384 17.96 -10.54 -19.25
CA PRO A 384 17.24 -10.80 -20.48
C PRO A 384 18.20 -11.36 -21.54
N GLN A 385 17.73 -12.32 -22.34
CA GLN A 385 18.52 -12.84 -23.46
C GLN A 385 18.97 -11.67 -24.36
N GLY A 386 20.26 -11.59 -24.63
CA GLY A 386 20.87 -10.53 -25.46
C GLY A 386 21.49 -9.35 -24.70
N TRP A 387 21.31 -9.25 -23.38
CA TRP A 387 22.02 -8.26 -22.57
C TRP A 387 23.40 -8.78 -22.18
N THR A 388 24.43 -8.40 -22.96
CA THR A 388 25.83 -8.63 -22.58
C THR A 388 26.25 -7.66 -21.48
N THR A 389 27.19 -8.10 -20.63
CA THR A 389 27.78 -7.31 -19.55
C THR A 389 28.27 -5.95 -20.05
N PHE A 390 27.76 -4.86 -19.48
CA PHE A 390 28.46 -3.58 -19.42
C PHE A 390 28.94 -3.33 -18.00
#